data_AF-A0A7Y5DYP9-F1
#
_entry.id   AF-A0A7Y5DYP9-F1
#
_cell.length_a   1.000
_cell.length_b   1.000
_cell.length_c   1.000
_cell.angle_alpha   90.00
_cell.angle_beta   90.00
_cell.angle_gamma   90.00
#
_symmetry.space_group_name_H-M   'P 1'
#
loop_
_entity.id
_entity.type
_entity.pdbx_description
1 polymer ?
#
loop_
_entity_poly.entity_id
_entity_poly.type
_entity_poly.pdbx_seq_one_letter_code
_entity_poly.pdbx_strand_id
1 'polypeptide(L)' 'MVSSTQQFSRIRKRKATTNGKRNKRERRAFGTPAFAVHPEGYNAKAADAKKAE' A
#
# COMPACT_ATOMS: atom_id res chain seq x y z
N MET A 1 -18.34 8.99 -26.28
CA MET A 1 -19.25 9.95 -25.61
C MET A 1 -18.97 9.93 -24.11
N VAL A 2 -18.48 11.03 -23.52
CA VAL A 2 -18.17 11.11 -22.08
C VAL A 2 -19.47 11.39 -21.32
N SER A 3 -19.84 10.55 -20.35
CA SER A 3 -21.10 10.71 -19.62
C SER A 3 -21.15 12.06 -18.90
N SER A 4 -22.29 12.77 -19.00
CA SER A 4 -22.56 14.08 -18.37
C SER A 4 -22.22 14.13 -16.88
N THR A 5 -22.28 12.98 -16.22
CA THR A 5 -21.90 12.76 -14.82
C THR A 5 -20.41 12.94 -14.51
N GLN A 6 -19.52 13.00 -15.51
CA GLN A 6 -18.06 13.15 -15.31
C GLN A 6 -17.51 14.53 -15.68
N GLN A 7 -18.33 15.42 -16.24
CA GLN A 7 -17.89 16.75 -16.68
C GLN A 7 -17.63 17.70 -15.49
N PHE A 8 -18.42 17.58 -14.43
CA PHE A 8 -18.33 18.46 -13.27
C PHE A 8 -17.01 18.28 -12.50
N SER A 9 -16.31 19.39 -12.26
CA SER A 9 -15.08 19.46 -11.47
C SER A 9 -15.24 18.81 -10.09
N ARG A 10 -16.42 18.94 -9.47
CA ARG A 10 -16.78 18.29 -8.19
C ARG A 10 -16.70 16.77 -8.26
N ILE A 11 -17.24 16.15 -9.31
CA ILE A 11 -17.22 14.68 -9.47
C ILE A 11 -15.77 14.21 -9.70
N ARG A 12 -14.99 14.92 -10.52
CA ARG A 12 -13.57 14.62 -10.73
C ARG A 12 -12.78 14.66 -9.43
N LYS A 13 -12.95 15.70 -8.61
CA LYS A 13 -12.32 15.83 -7.28
C LYS A 13 -12.74 14.69 -6.34
N ARG A 14 -14.02 14.29 -6.34
CA ARG A 14 -14.50 13.15 -5.54
C ARG A 14 -13.84 11.83 -5.98
N LYS A 15 -13.82 11.53 -7.28
CA LYS A 15 -13.21 10.29 -7.80
C LYS A 15 -11.71 10.22 -7.52
N ALA A 16 -10.99 11.33 -7.73
CA ALA A 16 -9.55 11.41 -7.45
C ALA A 16 -9.24 11.15 -5.96
N THR A 17 -10.03 11.73 -5.04
CA THR A 17 -9.83 11.51 -3.61
C THR A 17 -10.20 10.10 -3.15
N THR A 18 -11.30 9.53 -3.65
CA THR A 18 -11.69 8.12 -3.33
C THR A 18 -10.62 7.13 -3.80
N ASN A 19 -10.17 7.25 -5.05
CA ASN A 19 -9.14 6.35 -5.60
C ASN A 19 -7.79 6.56 -4.88
N GLY A 20 -7.40 7.80 -4.61
CA GLY A 20 -6.17 8.08 -3.86
C GLY A 20 -6.17 7.50 -2.44
N LYS A 21 -7.29 7.60 -1.72
CA LYS A 21 -7.43 7.01 -0.37
C LYS A 21 -7.35 5.49 -0.39
N ARG A 22 -8.02 4.83 -1.34
CA ARG A 22 -7.98 3.37 -1.50
C ARG A 22 -6.58 2.89 -1.84
N ASN A 23 -5.93 3.49 -2.85
CA ASN A 23 -4.56 3.16 -3.25
C ASN A 23 -3.57 3.35 -2.09
N LYS A 24 -3.74 4.41 -1.27
CA LYS A 24 -2.90 4.61 -0.07
C LYS A 24 -3.10 3.53 0.97
N ARG A 25 -4.34 3.08 1.21
CA ARG A 25 -4.64 1.98 2.15
C ARG A 25 -4.07 0.65 1.66
N GLU A 26 -4.27 0.34 0.38
CA GLU A 26 -3.75 -0.88 -0.25
C GLU A 26 -2.22 -0.92 -0.19
N ARG A 27 -1.51 0.17 -0.55
CA ARG A 27 -0.03 0.23 -0.42
C ARG A 27 0.47 0.05 1.00
N ARG A 28 -0.26 0.56 2.00
CA ARG A 28 0.08 0.33 3.42
C ARG A 28 -0.06 -1.14 3.81
N ALA A 29 -1.09 -1.82 3.30
CA ALA A 29 -1.29 -3.25 3.53
C ALA A 29 -0.26 -4.12 2.81
N PHE A 30 0.17 -3.71 1.60
CA PHE A 30 1.18 -4.45 0.82
C PHE A 30 2.63 -4.20 1.23
N GLY A 31 2.92 -3.14 2.00
CA GLY A 31 4.30 -2.70 2.25
C GLY A 31 5.12 -3.60 3.17
N THR A 32 4.52 -4.12 4.24
CA THR A 32 5.20 -5.05 5.16
C THR A 32 4.24 -6.17 5.50
N PRO A 33 4.55 -7.44 5.16
CA PRO A 33 3.75 -8.57 5.58
C PRO A 33 3.65 -8.60 7.12
N ALA A 34 2.49 -8.99 7.65
CA ALA A 34 2.23 -9.00 9.09
C ALA A 34 3.03 -10.07 9.86
N PHE A 35 3.64 -11.01 9.13
CA PHE A 35 4.54 -12.02 9.66
C PHE A 35 5.94 -11.79 9.08
N ALA A 36 6.96 -12.20 9.84
CA ALA A 36 8.35 -12.10 9.39
C ALA A 36 8.54 -12.95 8.12
N VAL A 37 8.82 -12.30 7.01
CA VAL A 37 9.28 -12.98 5.80
C VAL A 37 10.79 -13.08 5.92
N HIS A 38 11.26 -14.31 6.12
CA HIS A 38 12.67 -14.65 6.07
C HIS A 38 12.98 -14.99 4.60
N PRO A 39 13.61 -14.09 3.82
CA PRO A 39 14.05 -14.44 2.48
C PRO A 39 15.00 -15.66 2.55
N GLU A 40 15.03 -16.48 1.50
CA GLU A 40 15.92 -17.64 1.45
C GLU A 40 17.37 -17.20 1.73
N GLY A 41 18.00 -17.85 2.73
CA GLY A 41 19.34 -17.47 3.22
C GLY A 41 19.35 -16.54 4.45
N TYR A 42 18.20 -16.12 4.98
CA TYR A 42 18.15 -15.36 6.23
C TYR A 42 18.65 -16.20 7.41
N ASN A 43 19.79 -15.81 7.97
CA ASN A 43 20.40 -16.45 9.14
C ASN A 43 20.10 -15.62 10.39
N ALA A 44 19.27 -16.15 11.30
CA ALA A 44 18.93 -15.48 12.56
C ALA A 44 20.12 -15.30 13.52
N LYS A 45 21.26 -15.96 13.25
CA LYS A 45 22.51 -15.81 13.99
C LYS A 45 23.52 -14.89 13.31
N ALA A 46 23.16 -14.25 12.19
CA ALA A 46 24.05 -13.30 11.53
C ALA A 46 24.28 -12.07 12.42
N ALA A 47 25.45 -11.44 12.28
CA ALA A 47 25.82 -10.29 13.11
C ALA A 47 24.89 -9.08 12.92
N ASP A 48 24.27 -8.98 11.74
CA ASP A 48 23.31 -7.97 11.31
C ASP A 48 21.84 -8.36 11.60
N ALA A 49 21.59 -9.55 12.13
CA ALA A 49 20.23 -9.98 12.45
C ALA A 49 19.65 -9.22 13.67
N LYS A 50 18.36 -8.91 13.61
CA LYS A 50 17.65 -8.30 14.74
C LYS A 50 17.63 -9.27 15.92
N LYS A 51 18.10 -8.84 17.11
CA LYS A 51 18.03 -9.65 18.34
C LYS A 51 16.57 -9.98 18.68
N ALA A 52 16.31 -11.25 18.96
CA ALA A 52 15.08 -11.66 19.61
C ALA A 52 15.13 -11.19 21.07
N GLU A 53 14.08 -10.50 21.50
CA GLU A 53 13.89 -10.01 22.88
C GLU A 53 13.32 -11.13 23.76
#